data_AF-A0A5C7SPS8-F1
#
_entry.id   AF-A0A5C7SPS8-F1
#
_cell.length_a   1.000
_cell.length_b   1.000
_cell.length_c   1.000
_cell.angle_alpha   90.00
_cell.angle_beta   90.00
_cell.angle_gamma   90.00
#
_symmetry.space_group_name_H-M   'P 1'
#
loop_
_entity.id
_entity.type
_entity.pdbx_description
1 polymer ?
#
loop_
_entity_poly.entity_id
_entity_poly.type
_entity_poly.pdbx_seq_one_letter_code
_entity_poly.pdbx_strand_id
1 'polypeptide(L)'
;MGIKDIRDAASIREAMGEFDRVGRTYFLEKYGFRKSREFMVRDQATGRMYDSKAIVGAAYGYAFPEAGPLRASDFSGGEATVDTLLTGLGFQVVRIGQDWTLEEVRAIVADYFEMLRYEANDLPYNKSEHNAALQTRLQSRSKASIEMKHQNISAILDQLGFPYIQGYKPRSNVQELLQKVVIDEVQRSRAELLKIIDALEDRTTPGERNYRGVLIAPPVPDAAPQGQRRKRLPRKLDFAARDEHNRRLGRSGETWVMDFEKTRLIGESRPDLISGIDWISDRCGDGAGYDILSFEPNEVARFIEVKTTNGGALTPFIVSQNELEFSEEAEDAFCLYRVFDFARAPRLFILRGMLSASVHLEAIDYRARLKALHA
;
A
#
# COMPACT_ATOMS: atom_id res chain seq x y z
N MET A 1 -25.87 39.39 21.95
CA MET A 1 -24.40 39.37 21.83
C MET A 1 -24.05 38.08 21.08
N GLY A 2 -23.19 38.16 20.07
CA GLY A 2 -22.90 37.05 19.16
C GLY A 2 -21.46 37.12 18.66
N ILE A 3 -21.05 36.16 17.82
CA ILE A 3 -19.64 36.00 17.46
C ILE A 3 -18.96 37.25 16.87
N LYS A 4 -19.73 38.15 16.25
CA LYS A 4 -19.24 39.44 15.71
C LYS A 4 -18.78 40.43 16.78
N ASP A 5 -19.13 40.18 18.04
CA ASP A 5 -18.75 41.03 19.17
C ASP A 5 -17.33 40.72 19.68
N ILE A 6 -16.73 39.59 19.28
CA ILE A 6 -15.32 39.31 19.53
C ILE A 6 -14.46 40.27 18.70
N ARG A 7 -13.64 41.10 19.37
CA ARG A 7 -12.82 42.13 18.72
C ARG A 7 -11.32 41.95 18.90
N ASP A 8 -10.91 40.98 19.70
CA ASP A 8 -9.51 40.73 20.03
C ASP A 8 -9.05 39.36 19.55
N ALA A 9 -7.80 39.31 19.08
CA ALA A 9 -7.16 38.05 18.72
C ALA A 9 -6.70 37.24 19.95
N ALA A 10 -6.66 37.83 21.14
CA ALA A 10 -6.18 37.16 22.35
C ALA A 10 -7.12 36.01 22.74
N SER A 11 -8.43 36.24 22.74
CA SER A 11 -9.44 35.23 23.05
C SER A 11 -9.42 34.05 22.08
N ILE A 12 -9.14 34.30 20.79
CA ILE A 12 -8.94 33.23 19.80
C ILE A 12 -7.70 32.40 20.14
N ARG A 13 -6.58 33.06 20.49
CA ARG A 13 -5.33 32.37 20.86
C ARG A 13 -5.47 31.57 22.15
N GLU A 14 -6.20 32.07 23.15
CA GLU A 14 -6.50 31.33 24.38
C GLU A 14 -7.27 30.03 24.07
N ALA A 15 -8.29 30.10 23.22
CA ALA A 15 -9.02 28.91 22.77
C ALA A 15 -8.13 27.92 22.01
N MET A 16 -7.23 28.39 21.16
CA MET A 16 -6.23 27.54 20.46
C MET A 16 -5.24 26.91 21.45
N GLY A 17 -4.77 27.67 22.44
CA GLY A 17 -3.86 27.17 23.49
C GLY A 17 -4.52 26.11 24.36
N GLU A 18 -5.80 26.28 24.71
CA GLU A 18 -6.57 25.24 25.38
C GLU A 18 -6.71 23.99 24.50
N PHE A 19 -7.10 24.16 23.23
CA PHE A 19 -7.22 23.06 22.28
C PHE A 19 -5.93 22.23 22.20
N ASP A 20 -4.79 22.90 22.22
CA ASP A 20 -3.48 22.24 22.19
C ASP A 20 -3.16 21.49 23.49
N ARG A 21 -3.53 22.06 24.63
CA ARG A 21 -3.32 21.47 25.96
C ARG A 21 -4.21 20.27 26.24
N VAL A 22 -5.49 20.32 25.87
CA VAL A 22 -6.49 19.28 26.21
C VAL A 22 -6.69 18.25 25.09
N GLY A 23 -6.29 18.59 23.87
CA GLY A 23 -6.45 17.76 22.69
C GLY A 23 -7.83 17.90 22.03
N ARG A 24 -7.85 17.65 20.71
CA ARG A 24 -9.01 17.89 19.84
C ARG A 24 -10.29 17.19 20.30
N THR A 25 -10.22 15.91 20.66
CA THR A 25 -11.40 15.11 21.00
C THR A 25 -12.10 15.69 22.24
N TYR A 26 -11.33 15.91 23.30
CA TYR A 26 -11.86 16.48 24.55
C TYR A 26 -12.37 17.90 24.35
N PHE A 27 -11.64 18.75 23.62
CA PHE A 27 -12.07 20.11 23.33
C PHE A 27 -13.42 20.14 22.62
N LEU A 28 -13.58 19.32 21.57
CA LEU A 28 -14.84 19.24 20.82
C LEU A 28 -16.00 18.74 21.70
N GLU A 29 -15.76 17.75 22.55
CA GLU A 29 -16.77 17.24 23.49
C GLU A 29 -17.17 18.27 24.54
N LYS A 30 -16.19 18.93 25.18
CA LYS A 30 -16.39 19.98 26.20
C LYS A 30 -17.30 21.10 25.69
N TYR A 31 -17.08 21.55 24.45
CA TYR A 31 -17.81 22.67 23.86
C TYR A 31 -19.01 22.23 22.98
N GLY A 32 -19.26 20.93 22.83
CA GLY A 32 -20.41 20.40 22.08
C GLY A 32 -20.33 20.57 20.57
N PHE A 33 -19.12 20.50 19.99
CA PHE A 33 -18.90 20.62 18.54
C PHE A 33 -18.55 19.28 17.90
N ARG A 34 -18.88 19.16 16.61
CA ARG A 34 -18.38 18.09 15.74
C ARG A 34 -17.14 18.58 14.98
N LYS A 35 -16.34 17.63 14.46
CA LYS A 35 -15.22 17.94 13.56
C LYS A 35 -15.69 18.77 12.37
N SER A 36 -14.95 19.82 12.06
CA SER A 36 -15.16 20.68 10.91
C SER A 36 -14.97 19.90 9.61
N ARG A 37 -15.80 20.21 8.62
CA ARG A 37 -15.79 19.55 7.31
C ARG A 37 -15.37 20.48 6.18
N GLU A 38 -15.56 21.78 6.35
CA GLU A 38 -15.34 22.77 5.29
C GLU A 38 -14.35 23.85 5.68
N PHE A 39 -14.42 24.45 6.87
CA PHE A 39 -13.50 25.52 7.25
C PHE A 39 -12.73 25.21 8.53
N MET A 40 -11.41 25.43 8.50
CA MET A 40 -10.52 25.30 9.66
C MET A 40 -9.65 26.55 9.78
N VAL A 41 -9.25 26.89 11.00
CA VAL A 41 -8.23 27.93 11.24
C VAL A 41 -6.86 27.28 11.17
N ARG A 42 -5.93 27.91 10.45
CA ARG A 42 -4.53 27.50 10.39
C ARG A 42 -3.68 28.47 11.19
N ASP A 43 -2.90 27.92 12.11
CA ASP A 43 -1.84 28.68 12.78
C ASP A 43 -0.68 28.91 11.81
N GLN A 44 -0.30 30.18 11.61
CA GLN A 44 0.71 30.54 10.61
C GLN A 44 2.13 30.14 11.02
N ALA A 45 2.41 30.04 12.33
CA ALA A 45 3.75 29.71 12.84
C ALA A 45 4.02 28.20 12.81
N THR A 46 3.01 27.41 13.18
CA THR A 46 3.13 25.96 13.35
C THR A 46 2.50 25.16 12.20
N GLY A 47 1.63 25.77 11.41
CA GLY A 47 0.82 25.10 10.38
C GLY A 47 -0.30 24.24 10.94
N ARG A 48 -0.53 24.23 12.26
CA ARG A 48 -1.55 23.40 12.91
C ARG A 48 -2.95 23.88 12.55
N MET A 49 -3.86 22.91 12.39
CA MET A 49 -5.25 23.15 11.97
C MET A 49 -6.22 22.98 13.14
N TYR A 50 -7.16 23.90 13.27
CA TYR A 50 -8.15 23.96 14.36
C TYR A 50 -9.57 24.05 13.83
N ASP A 51 -10.52 23.46 14.55
CA ASP A 51 -11.93 23.45 14.18
C ASP A 51 -12.55 24.85 14.33
N SER A 52 -12.79 25.55 13.21
CA SER A 52 -13.06 27.00 13.17
C SER A 52 -14.21 27.43 14.09
N LYS A 53 -15.36 26.76 14.01
CA LYS A 53 -16.53 27.01 14.86
C LYS A 53 -16.27 26.72 16.34
N ALA A 54 -15.55 25.64 16.64
CA ALA A 54 -15.27 25.25 18.00
C ALA A 54 -14.33 26.26 18.67
N ILE A 55 -13.30 26.72 17.95
CA ILE A 55 -12.39 27.76 18.42
C ILE A 55 -13.15 29.06 18.68
N VAL A 56 -13.97 29.52 17.74
CA VAL A 56 -14.75 30.76 17.92
C VAL A 56 -15.77 30.62 19.08
N GLY A 57 -16.40 29.45 19.23
CA GLY A 57 -17.36 29.20 20.31
C GLY A 57 -16.71 29.24 21.70
N ALA A 58 -15.54 28.63 21.84
CA ALA A 58 -14.75 28.70 23.07
C ALA A 58 -14.19 30.11 23.32
N ALA A 59 -13.65 30.76 22.28
CA ALA A 59 -13.10 32.11 22.34
C ALA A 59 -14.13 33.14 22.80
N TYR A 60 -15.40 32.97 22.43
CA TYR A 60 -16.47 33.82 22.93
C TYR A 60 -16.58 33.76 24.47
N GLY A 61 -16.41 32.59 25.07
CA GLY A 61 -16.41 32.44 26.53
C GLY A 61 -15.19 33.06 27.20
N TYR A 62 -14.05 33.13 26.51
CA TYR A 62 -12.88 33.87 26.98
C TYR A 62 -13.07 35.39 26.89
N ALA A 63 -13.67 35.87 25.80
CA ALA A 63 -13.97 37.29 25.61
C ALA A 63 -15.09 37.79 26.54
N PHE A 64 -16.05 36.93 26.88
CA PHE A 64 -17.23 37.26 27.69
C PHE A 64 -17.50 36.21 28.78
N PRO A 65 -16.70 36.20 29.87
CA PRO A 65 -16.76 35.16 30.90
C PRO A 65 -18.16 34.98 31.52
N GLU A 66 -18.89 36.07 31.74
CA GLU A 66 -20.24 36.07 32.31
C GLU A 66 -21.30 35.44 31.38
N ALA A 67 -21.07 35.47 30.07
CA ALA A 67 -21.97 34.88 29.07
C ALA A 67 -21.65 33.40 28.80
N GLY A 68 -20.41 32.98 29.08
CA GLY A 68 -19.93 31.63 28.79
C GLY A 68 -19.71 31.36 27.29
N PRO A 69 -19.20 30.16 26.93
CA PRO A 69 -18.91 29.80 25.55
C PRO A 69 -20.18 29.54 24.72
N LEU A 70 -20.10 29.78 23.41
CA LEU A 70 -21.19 29.48 22.47
C LEU A 70 -21.15 28.02 22.01
N ARG A 71 -22.32 27.40 21.89
CA ARG A 71 -22.51 26.06 21.34
C ARG A 71 -22.82 26.12 19.85
N ALA A 72 -22.75 24.97 19.18
CA ALA A 72 -23.06 24.87 17.75
C ALA A 72 -24.46 25.40 17.36
N SER A 73 -25.44 25.31 18.27
CA SER A 73 -26.80 25.84 18.10
C SER A 73 -26.87 27.37 18.03
N ASP A 74 -25.88 28.06 18.58
CA ASP A 74 -25.93 29.51 18.82
C ASP A 74 -25.36 30.30 17.63
N PHE A 75 -24.82 29.59 16.63
CA PHE A 75 -24.30 30.17 15.41
C PHE A 75 -25.44 30.41 14.40
N SER A 76 -25.87 31.67 14.27
CA SER A 76 -26.74 32.13 13.19
C SER A 76 -25.88 32.72 12.05
N GLY A 77 -26.00 32.17 10.83
CA GLY A 77 -25.28 32.68 9.65
C GLY A 77 -24.12 31.82 9.11
N GLY A 78 -24.02 30.55 9.49
CA GLY A 78 -23.14 29.56 8.85
C GLY A 78 -21.63 29.80 9.01
N GLU A 79 -20.80 29.05 8.26
CA GLU A 79 -19.32 29.12 8.34
C GLU A 79 -18.74 30.41 7.73
N ALA A 80 -19.45 31.09 6.84
CA ALA A 80 -19.00 32.36 6.26
C ALA A 80 -18.83 33.49 7.29
N THR A 81 -19.66 33.50 8.34
CA THR A 81 -19.56 34.52 9.40
C THR A 81 -18.34 34.27 10.29
N VAL A 82 -18.03 33.00 10.53
CA VAL A 82 -16.84 32.56 11.28
C VAL A 82 -15.57 32.88 10.52
N ASP A 83 -15.57 32.64 9.21
CA ASP A 83 -14.46 32.99 8.31
C ASP A 83 -14.18 34.50 8.29
N THR A 84 -15.22 35.32 8.10
CA THR A 84 -15.09 36.79 8.09
C THR A 84 -14.50 37.32 9.40
N LEU A 85 -14.95 36.79 10.55
CA LEU A 85 -14.43 37.16 11.87
C LEU A 85 -12.95 36.82 12.00
N LEU A 86 -12.58 35.56 11.74
CA LEU A 86 -11.22 35.07 11.94
C LEU A 86 -10.24 35.77 11.00
N THR A 87 -10.61 35.93 9.72
CA THR A 87 -9.82 36.66 8.73
C THR A 87 -9.66 38.14 9.14
N GLY A 88 -10.73 38.77 9.65
CA GLY A 88 -10.68 40.15 10.15
C GLY A 88 -9.78 40.33 11.38
N LEU A 89 -9.60 39.28 12.19
CA LEU A 89 -8.69 39.25 13.33
C LEU A 89 -7.26 38.80 12.96
N GLY A 90 -6.98 38.63 11.67
CA GLY A 90 -5.65 38.28 11.15
C GLY A 90 -5.32 36.78 11.18
N PHE A 91 -6.31 35.91 11.40
CA PHE A 91 -6.12 34.46 11.31
C PHE A 91 -6.31 33.96 9.89
N GLN A 92 -5.54 32.93 9.52
CA GLN A 92 -5.70 32.28 8.24
C GLN A 92 -6.81 31.23 8.32
N VAL A 93 -7.88 31.41 7.55
CA VAL A 93 -8.94 30.41 7.41
C VAL A 93 -8.69 29.62 6.14
N VAL A 94 -8.74 28.30 6.25
CA VAL A 94 -8.48 27.37 5.16
C VAL A 94 -9.72 26.54 4.92
N ARG A 95 -10.15 26.51 3.65
CA ARG A 95 -11.22 25.64 3.20
C ARG A 95 -10.68 24.23 2.95
N ILE A 96 -11.18 23.25 3.70
CA ILE A 96 -10.85 21.84 3.62
C ILE A 96 -11.96 21.07 2.88
N GLY A 97 -11.69 19.81 2.53
CA GLY A 97 -12.68 18.96 1.85
C GLY A 97 -12.95 19.32 0.39
N GLN A 98 -12.20 20.26 -0.18
CA GLN A 98 -12.24 20.58 -1.62
C GLN A 98 -11.64 19.42 -2.44
N ASP A 99 -12.01 19.32 -3.72
CA ASP A 99 -11.36 18.40 -4.65
C ASP A 99 -9.88 18.73 -4.82
N TRP A 100 -9.06 17.71 -5.09
CA TRP A 100 -7.62 17.88 -5.32
C TRP A 100 -7.38 18.57 -6.66
N THR A 101 -6.63 19.66 -6.67
CA THR A 101 -6.26 20.34 -7.92
C THR A 101 -5.15 19.58 -8.65
N LEU A 102 -4.97 19.87 -9.93
CA LEU A 102 -3.88 19.29 -10.73
C LEU A 102 -2.50 19.59 -10.13
N GLU A 103 -2.30 20.80 -9.58
CA GLU A 103 -1.03 21.20 -8.96
C GLU A 103 -0.76 20.44 -7.67
N GLU A 104 -1.78 20.28 -6.81
CA GLU A 104 -1.66 19.50 -5.58
C GLU A 104 -1.34 18.04 -5.90
N VAL A 105 -2.01 17.47 -6.91
CA VAL A 105 -1.76 16.10 -7.38
C VAL A 105 -0.35 15.94 -7.94
N ARG A 106 0.15 16.90 -8.73
CA ARG A 106 1.52 16.86 -9.24
C ARG A 106 2.55 16.95 -8.12
N ALA A 107 2.33 17.82 -7.14
CA ALA A 107 3.24 17.99 -6.01
C ALA A 107 3.35 16.71 -5.17
N ILE A 108 2.22 16.07 -4.86
CA ILE A 108 2.23 14.84 -4.05
C ILE A 108 2.76 13.62 -4.81
N VAL A 109 2.51 13.54 -6.13
CA VAL A 109 3.11 12.49 -6.97
C VAL A 109 4.62 12.68 -7.05
N ALA A 110 5.12 13.91 -7.25
CA ALA A 110 6.56 14.17 -7.28
C ALA A 110 7.27 13.78 -5.98
N ASP A 111 6.72 14.16 -4.83
CA ASP A 111 7.24 13.80 -3.50
C ASP A 111 7.26 12.27 -3.27
N TYR A 112 6.18 11.59 -3.68
CA TYR A 112 6.11 10.13 -3.59
C TYR A 112 7.22 9.45 -4.40
N PHE A 113 7.44 9.87 -5.65
CA PHE A 113 8.47 9.29 -6.50
C PHE A 113 9.89 9.60 -6.02
N GLU A 114 10.11 10.74 -5.37
CA GLU A 114 11.37 11.03 -4.68
C GLU A 114 11.63 10.04 -3.54
N MET A 115 10.65 9.84 -2.65
CA MET A 115 10.76 8.82 -1.59
C MET A 115 10.95 7.40 -2.14
N LEU A 116 10.28 7.06 -3.25
CA LEU A 116 10.45 5.75 -3.89
C LEU A 116 11.88 5.56 -4.40
N ARG A 117 12.54 6.63 -4.90
CA ARG A 117 13.97 6.58 -5.26
C ARG A 117 14.85 6.36 -4.05
N TYR A 118 14.59 7.02 -2.93
CA TYR A 118 15.34 6.79 -1.70
C TYR A 118 15.22 5.33 -1.25
N GLU A 119 13.99 4.79 -1.21
CA GLU A 119 13.75 3.39 -0.82
C GLU A 119 14.45 2.39 -1.75
N ALA A 120 14.41 2.63 -3.06
CA ALA A 120 15.06 1.76 -4.04
C ALA A 120 16.60 1.71 -3.93
N ASN A 121 17.22 2.81 -3.50
CA ASN A 121 18.67 2.93 -3.33
C ASN A 121 19.12 2.67 -1.89
N ASP A 122 18.24 2.13 -1.03
CA ASP A 122 18.47 1.94 0.41
C ASP A 122 18.94 3.22 1.13
N LEU A 123 18.53 4.39 0.63
CA LEU A 123 18.82 5.68 1.24
C LEU A 123 17.77 5.97 2.34
N PRO A 124 18.20 6.50 3.50
CA PRO A 124 17.27 6.84 4.56
C PRO A 124 16.40 8.03 4.15
N TYR A 125 15.10 7.97 4.45
CA TYR A 125 14.16 9.07 4.28
C TYR A 125 13.11 9.05 5.40
N ASN A 126 12.52 10.22 5.71
CA ASN A 126 11.52 10.35 6.77
C ASN A 126 10.15 10.74 6.22
N LYS A 127 9.23 9.78 6.20
CA LYS A 127 7.83 9.98 5.74
C LYS A 127 7.11 11.13 6.45
N SER A 128 7.41 11.38 7.73
CA SER A 128 6.78 12.47 8.49
C SER A 128 7.32 13.84 8.06
N GLU A 129 8.59 13.92 7.69
CA GLU A 129 9.22 15.15 7.18
C GLU A 129 8.70 15.50 5.79
N HIS A 130 8.66 14.53 4.86
CA HIS A 130 8.03 14.69 3.54
C HIS A 130 6.58 15.16 3.65
N ASN A 131 5.80 14.54 4.55
CA ASN A 131 4.43 14.96 4.81
C ASN A 131 4.34 16.41 5.35
N ALA A 132 5.22 16.79 6.28
CA ALA A 132 5.28 18.15 6.80
C ALA A 132 5.63 19.16 5.69
N ALA A 133 6.61 18.84 4.84
CA ALA A 133 6.99 19.65 3.68
C ALA A 133 5.83 19.78 2.67
N LEU A 134 5.07 18.72 2.43
CA LEU A 134 3.86 18.80 1.60
C LEU A 134 2.79 19.67 2.25
N GLN A 135 2.59 19.64 3.57
CA GLN A 135 1.58 20.48 4.26
C GLN A 135 1.90 21.99 4.20
N THR A 136 3.15 22.39 4.02
CA THR A 136 3.49 23.81 3.80
C THR A 136 3.04 24.29 2.41
N ARG A 137 3.12 23.41 1.40
CA ARG A 137 2.73 23.68 0.01
C ARG A 137 1.24 23.44 -0.24
N LEU A 138 0.67 22.42 0.37
CA LEU A 138 -0.70 21.94 0.20
C LEU A 138 -1.57 22.42 1.36
N GLN A 139 -1.87 23.72 1.38
CA GLN A 139 -2.35 24.35 2.61
C GLN A 139 -3.69 23.81 3.12
N SER A 140 -4.54 23.29 2.23
CA SER A 140 -5.86 22.71 2.53
C SER A 140 -5.82 21.22 2.86
N ARG A 141 -4.65 20.58 2.81
CA ARG A 141 -4.49 19.13 2.98
C ARG A 141 -3.88 18.81 4.34
N SER A 142 -4.62 18.04 5.12
CA SER A 142 -4.12 17.51 6.39
C SER A 142 -3.10 16.40 6.17
N LYS A 143 -2.27 16.15 7.19
CA LYS A 143 -1.39 14.97 7.26
C LYS A 143 -2.07 13.68 6.79
N ALA A 144 -3.25 13.39 7.33
CA ALA A 144 -4.00 12.17 7.02
C ALA A 144 -4.48 12.14 5.54
N SER A 145 -4.86 13.28 4.98
CA SER A 145 -5.24 13.40 3.57
C SER A 145 -4.07 13.05 2.65
N ILE A 146 -2.87 13.55 2.98
CA ILE A 146 -1.63 13.27 2.25
C ILE A 146 -1.26 11.78 2.34
N GLU A 147 -1.29 11.19 3.54
CA GLU A 147 -1.01 9.76 3.73
C GLU A 147 -1.99 8.87 2.94
N MET A 148 -3.28 9.20 2.95
CA MET A 148 -4.27 8.49 2.14
C MET A 148 -3.99 8.62 0.65
N LYS A 149 -3.57 9.81 0.19
CA LYS A 149 -3.22 10.02 -1.22
C LYS A 149 -1.97 9.22 -1.62
N HIS A 150 -0.95 9.11 -0.75
CA HIS A 150 0.19 8.22 -0.97
C HIS A 150 -0.24 6.75 -1.09
N GLN A 151 -1.16 6.28 -0.25
CA GLN A 151 -1.73 4.93 -0.36
C GLN A 151 -2.50 4.73 -1.69
N ASN A 152 -3.15 5.77 -2.22
CA ASN A 152 -3.77 5.72 -3.54
C ASN A 152 -2.74 5.66 -4.67
N ILE A 153 -1.60 6.37 -4.55
CA ILE A 153 -0.49 6.26 -5.50
C ILE A 153 0.05 4.82 -5.51
N SER A 154 0.28 4.23 -4.33
CA SER A 154 0.70 2.83 -4.22
C SER A 154 -0.28 1.88 -4.92
N ALA A 155 -1.60 2.11 -4.80
CA ALA A 155 -2.60 1.30 -5.49
C ALA A 155 -2.53 1.43 -7.02
N ILE A 156 -2.22 2.60 -7.56
CA ILE A 156 -2.03 2.78 -9.00
C ILE A 156 -0.76 2.06 -9.47
N LEU A 157 0.36 2.21 -8.73
CA LEU A 157 1.61 1.54 -9.06
C LEU A 157 1.45 0.02 -9.03
N ASP A 158 0.81 -0.51 -7.99
CA ASP A 158 0.47 -1.93 -7.85
C ASP A 158 -0.37 -2.44 -9.03
N GLN A 159 -1.43 -1.72 -9.42
CA GLN A 159 -2.24 -2.04 -10.60
C GLN A 159 -1.45 -2.02 -11.93
N LEU A 160 -0.40 -1.18 -12.00
CA LEU A 160 0.51 -1.08 -13.14
C LEU A 160 1.66 -2.10 -13.06
N GLY A 161 1.78 -2.84 -11.96
CA GLY A 161 2.86 -3.80 -11.71
C GLY A 161 4.19 -3.16 -11.30
N PHE A 162 4.22 -1.90 -10.86
CA PHE A 162 5.43 -1.24 -10.37
C PHE A 162 5.60 -1.40 -8.85
N PRO A 163 6.85 -1.38 -8.33
CA PRO A 163 7.09 -1.32 -6.90
C PRO A 163 6.49 -0.02 -6.33
N TYR A 164 6.07 -0.11 -5.08
CA TYR A 164 5.51 1.00 -4.32
C TYR A 164 6.18 1.06 -2.95
N ILE A 165 6.08 2.21 -2.28
CA ILE A 165 6.65 2.40 -0.95
C ILE A 165 5.97 1.48 0.06
N GLN A 166 6.69 0.52 0.65
CA GLN A 166 6.11 -0.50 1.53
C GLN A 166 5.38 0.09 2.74
N GLY A 167 5.85 1.26 3.20
CA GLY A 167 5.23 2.03 4.27
C GLY A 167 3.85 2.62 3.96
N TYR A 168 3.40 2.60 2.70
CA TYR A 168 2.11 3.10 2.22
C TYR A 168 1.34 1.98 1.52
N LYS A 169 0.62 1.16 2.30
CA LYS A 169 -0.19 0.06 1.76
C LYS A 169 -1.26 0.56 0.76
N PRO A 170 -1.42 -0.09 -0.41
CA PRO A 170 -2.43 0.26 -1.41
C PRO A 170 -3.85 0.43 -0.85
N ARG A 171 -4.56 1.48 -1.29
CA ARG A 171 -6.01 1.67 -1.07
C ARG A 171 -6.77 1.99 -2.35
N SER A 172 -7.87 1.26 -2.57
CA SER A 172 -8.62 1.17 -3.83
C SER A 172 -9.53 2.36 -4.19
N ASN A 173 -9.57 3.43 -3.40
CA ASN A 173 -10.36 4.64 -3.72
C ASN A 173 -9.54 5.66 -4.52
N VAL A 174 -9.36 5.42 -5.83
CA VAL A 174 -8.50 6.24 -6.70
C VAL A 174 -9.31 7.22 -7.54
N GLN A 175 -8.97 8.51 -7.48
CA GLN A 175 -9.53 9.55 -8.35
C GLN A 175 -8.91 9.51 -9.76
N GLU A 176 -9.70 9.79 -10.80
CA GLU A 176 -9.24 9.75 -12.20
C GLU A 176 -8.09 10.73 -12.48
N LEU A 177 -8.11 11.92 -11.89
CA LEU A 177 -7.04 12.91 -12.01
C LEU A 177 -5.71 12.37 -11.46
N LEU A 178 -5.74 11.70 -10.30
CA LEU A 178 -4.54 11.10 -9.71
C LEU A 178 -3.98 10.01 -10.62
N GLN A 179 -4.86 9.15 -11.14
CA GLN A 179 -4.45 8.09 -12.06
C GLN A 179 -3.74 8.64 -13.29
N LYS A 180 -4.29 9.69 -13.91
CA LYS A 180 -3.67 10.34 -15.08
C LYS A 180 -2.25 10.85 -14.76
N VAL A 181 -2.09 11.59 -13.66
CA VAL A 181 -0.80 12.18 -13.29
C VAL A 181 0.23 11.11 -12.93
N VAL A 182 -0.17 10.04 -12.23
CA VAL A 182 0.74 8.92 -11.92
C VAL A 182 1.19 8.21 -13.20
N ILE A 183 0.27 7.95 -14.14
CA ILE A 183 0.62 7.33 -15.42
C ILE A 183 1.61 8.21 -16.20
N ASP A 184 1.35 9.51 -16.29
CA ASP A 184 2.27 10.45 -16.95
C ASP A 184 3.65 10.44 -16.29
N GLU A 185 3.71 10.38 -14.95
CA GLU A 185 4.97 10.34 -14.21
C GLU A 185 5.71 9.02 -14.40
N VAL A 186 5.01 7.88 -14.38
CA VAL A 186 5.57 6.55 -14.70
C VAL A 186 6.16 6.54 -16.11
N GLN A 187 5.50 7.18 -17.08
CA GLN A 187 6.03 7.26 -18.44
C GLN A 187 7.31 8.10 -18.53
N ARG A 188 7.39 9.23 -17.82
CA ARG A 188 8.60 10.07 -17.76
C ARG A 188 9.75 9.38 -17.04
N SER A 189 9.45 8.76 -15.91
CA SER A 189 10.45 8.12 -15.03
C SER A 189 10.65 6.64 -15.37
N ARG A 190 10.19 6.16 -16.53
CA ARG A 190 10.15 4.72 -16.88
C ARG A 190 11.52 4.05 -16.82
N ALA A 191 12.54 4.68 -17.40
CA ALA A 191 13.89 4.11 -17.43
C ALA A 191 14.48 3.98 -16.02
N GLU A 192 14.15 4.90 -15.12
CA GLU A 192 14.58 4.86 -13.73
C GLU A 192 13.79 3.81 -12.93
N LEU A 193 12.47 3.75 -13.09
CA LEU A 193 11.64 2.72 -12.48
C LEU A 193 12.06 1.30 -12.87
N LEU A 194 12.45 1.11 -14.14
CA LEU A 194 13.01 -0.17 -14.59
C LEU A 194 14.32 -0.49 -13.86
N LYS A 195 15.24 0.47 -13.70
CA LYS A 195 16.46 0.25 -12.89
C LYS A 195 16.15 -0.08 -11.43
N ILE A 196 15.11 0.53 -10.85
CA ILE A 196 14.66 0.23 -9.49
C ILE A 196 14.15 -1.21 -9.41
N ILE A 197 13.35 -1.62 -10.40
CA ILE A 197 12.88 -3.01 -10.53
C ILE A 197 14.08 -3.95 -10.65
N ASP A 198 14.99 -3.69 -11.60
CA ASP A 198 16.19 -4.49 -11.83
C ASP A 198 17.04 -4.59 -10.55
N ALA A 199 17.26 -3.49 -9.83
CA ALA A 199 18.03 -3.46 -8.59
C ALA A 199 17.34 -4.18 -7.42
N LEU A 200 15.99 -4.21 -7.39
CA LEU A 200 15.24 -5.01 -6.43
C LEU A 200 15.28 -6.49 -6.81
N GLU A 201 15.19 -6.82 -8.11
CA GLU A 201 15.21 -8.18 -8.64
C GLU A 201 16.62 -8.82 -8.55
N ASP A 202 17.69 -8.02 -8.67
CA ASP A 202 19.08 -8.43 -8.48
C ASP A 202 19.41 -8.83 -7.03
N ARG A 203 18.53 -8.50 -6.06
CA ARG A 203 18.64 -8.99 -4.68
C ARG A 203 18.14 -10.42 -4.60
N THR A 204 18.97 -11.34 -5.05
CA THR A 204 18.64 -12.77 -5.12
C THR A 204 19.17 -13.56 -3.93
N THR A 205 19.74 -12.92 -2.91
CA THR A 205 20.22 -13.58 -1.70
C THR A 205 19.19 -13.41 -0.57
N PRO A 206 18.82 -14.49 0.15
CA PRO A 206 17.86 -14.38 1.25
C PRO A 206 18.44 -13.55 2.41
N GLY A 207 17.63 -12.65 2.97
CA GLY A 207 18.06 -11.74 4.04
C GLY A 207 18.32 -12.40 5.40
N GLU A 208 17.60 -13.48 5.72
CA GLU A 208 17.80 -14.29 6.94
C GLU A 208 17.65 -15.78 6.62
N ARG A 209 18.53 -16.63 7.17
CA ARG A 209 18.53 -18.10 6.98
C ARG A 209 17.88 -18.87 8.13
N ASN A 210 17.15 -18.18 8.99
CA ASN A 210 16.44 -18.83 10.09
C ASN A 210 15.07 -19.29 9.58
N TYR A 211 14.91 -20.60 9.41
CA TYR A 211 13.67 -21.21 8.91
C TYR A 211 12.58 -21.33 9.98
N ARG A 212 12.83 -20.92 11.23
CA ARG A 212 11.83 -20.97 12.30
C ARG A 212 10.87 -19.78 12.22
N GLY A 213 9.56 -20.07 12.22
CA GLY A 213 8.52 -19.03 12.23
C GLY A 213 8.34 -18.28 10.91
N VAL A 214 8.99 -18.74 9.83
CA VAL A 214 8.84 -18.16 8.49
C VAL A 214 7.52 -18.54 7.83
N LEU A 215 6.94 -19.69 8.22
CA LEU A 215 5.64 -20.15 7.75
C LEU A 215 4.53 -19.34 8.42
N ILE A 216 3.74 -18.65 7.60
CA ILE A 216 2.56 -17.90 8.02
C ILE A 216 1.30 -18.47 7.39
N ALA A 217 0.14 -18.14 7.97
CA ALA A 217 -1.14 -18.45 7.34
C ALA A 217 -1.30 -17.68 6.01
N PRO A 218 -1.91 -18.28 4.98
CA PRO A 218 -2.23 -17.58 3.74
C PRO A 218 -3.01 -16.29 4.02
N PRO A 219 -2.59 -15.14 3.47
CA PRO A 219 -3.29 -13.88 3.70
C PRO A 219 -4.67 -13.90 3.02
N VAL A 220 -5.69 -13.39 3.71
CA VAL A 220 -7.02 -13.17 3.11
C VAL A 220 -7.01 -11.81 2.41
N PRO A 221 -7.26 -11.73 1.09
CA PRO A 221 -7.36 -10.45 0.39
C PRO A 221 -8.54 -9.62 0.90
N ASP A 222 -8.33 -8.31 1.10
CA ASP A 222 -9.41 -7.36 1.37
C ASP A 222 -10.23 -7.15 0.08
N ALA A 223 -11.20 -8.04 -0.14
CA ALA A 223 -12.08 -8.16 -1.30
C ALA A 223 -11.42 -8.62 -2.62
N ALA A 224 -12.07 -9.55 -3.30
CA ALA A 224 -11.72 -9.94 -4.67
C ALA A 224 -11.79 -8.71 -5.59
N PRO A 225 -10.86 -8.53 -6.54
CA PRO A 225 -10.98 -7.48 -7.54
C PRO A 225 -12.29 -7.70 -8.30
N GLN A 226 -13.28 -6.85 -8.02
CA GLN A 226 -14.51 -6.84 -8.80
C GLN A 226 -14.13 -6.65 -10.26
N GLY A 227 -14.73 -7.44 -11.15
CA GLY A 227 -14.51 -7.47 -12.60
C GLY A 227 -14.89 -6.17 -13.34
N GLN A 228 -14.48 -5.01 -12.81
CA GLN A 228 -14.39 -3.80 -13.57
C GLN A 228 -13.47 -4.10 -14.74
N ARG A 229 -14.02 -3.99 -15.95
CA ARG A 229 -13.24 -3.88 -17.19
C ARG A 229 -12.12 -2.88 -16.92
N ARG A 230 -10.91 -3.38 -16.65
CA ARG A 230 -9.72 -2.54 -16.50
C ARG A 230 -9.70 -1.68 -17.76
N LYS A 231 -9.76 -0.34 -17.61
CA LYS A 231 -9.53 0.57 -18.74
C LYS A 231 -8.26 0.05 -19.40
N ARG A 232 -8.32 -0.24 -20.71
CA ARG A 232 -7.19 -0.76 -21.49
C ARG A 232 -6.10 0.30 -21.50
N LEU A 233 -5.31 0.32 -20.44
CA LEU A 233 -4.12 1.15 -20.36
C LEU A 233 -3.14 0.58 -21.39
N PRO A 234 -2.40 1.42 -22.13
CA PRO A 234 -1.30 0.96 -22.95
C PRO A 234 -0.26 0.28 -22.05
N ARG A 235 -0.42 -1.03 -21.81
CA ARG A 235 0.52 -1.86 -21.07
C ARG A 235 1.71 -2.09 -21.99
N LYS A 236 2.83 -1.42 -21.69
CA LYS A 236 4.17 -1.85 -22.07
C LYS A 236 4.95 -2.22 -20.80
N LEU A 237 4.35 -3.03 -19.94
CA LEU A 237 5.13 -3.84 -19.01
C LEU A 237 5.04 -5.26 -19.53
N ASP A 238 6.17 -5.73 -20.02
CA ASP A 238 6.34 -7.05 -20.56
C ASP A 238 6.46 -8.02 -19.37
N PHE A 239 5.32 -8.52 -18.90
CA PHE A 239 5.25 -9.47 -17.79
C PHE A 239 6.01 -10.77 -18.12
N ALA A 240 6.04 -11.15 -19.40
CA ALA A 240 6.80 -12.31 -19.88
C ALA A 240 8.32 -12.06 -19.84
N ALA A 241 8.79 -10.88 -20.27
CA ALA A 241 10.21 -10.51 -20.13
C ALA A 241 10.67 -10.38 -18.67
N ARG A 242 9.74 -10.05 -17.76
CA ARG A 242 9.98 -10.02 -16.31
C ARG A 242 10.21 -11.41 -15.71
N ASP A 243 9.46 -12.42 -16.17
CA ASP A 243 9.63 -13.79 -15.71
C ASP A 243 10.97 -14.38 -16.18
N GLU A 244 11.39 -14.06 -17.40
CA GLU A 244 12.68 -14.52 -17.94
C GLU A 244 13.90 -13.86 -17.24
N HIS A 245 13.77 -12.63 -16.73
CA HIS A 245 14.79 -11.97 -15.89
C HIS A 245 14.81 -12.52 -14.44
N ASN A 246 13.75 -13.17 -13.97
CA ASN A 246 13.63 -13.68 -12.61
C ASN A 246 14.28 -15.05 -12.34
N ARG A 247 14.95 -15.66 -13.32
CA ARG A 247 15.57 -17.00 -13.15
C ARG A 247 16.51 -17.11 -11.95
N ARG A 248 17.30 -16.06 -11.65
CA ARG A 248 18.21 -16.07 -10.49
C ARG A 248 17.46 -16.01 -9.17
N LEU A 249 16.43 -15.17 -9.07
CA LEU A 249 15.59 -15.06 -7.88
C LEU A 249 14.80 -16.35 -7.65
N GLY A 250 14.22 -16.93 -8.71
CA GLY A 250 13.54 -18.22 -8.70
C GLY A 250 14.43 -19.33 -8.15
N ARG A 251 15.61 -19.53 -8.77
CA ARG A 251 16.58 -20.53 -8.33
C ARG A 251 17.04 -20.36 -6.88
N SER A 252 17.27 -19.12 -6.44
CA SER A 252 17.62 -18.85 -5.04
C SER A 252 16.47 -19.19 -4.09
N GLY A 253 15.23 -18.92 -4.51
CA GLY A 253 14.02 -19.31 -3.79
C GLY A 253 13.86 -20.82 -3.70
N GLU A 254 14.03 -21.55 -4.79
CA GLU A 254 14.01 -23.02 -4.84
C GLU A 254 15.09 -23.60 -3.90
N THR A 255 16.31 -23.07 -3.95
CA THR A 255 17.39 -23.45 -3.01
C THR A 255 16.98 -23.26 -1.56
N TRP A 256 16.34 -22.12 -1.25
CA TRP A 256 15.87 -21.81 0.10
C TRP A 256 14.74 -22.76 0.54
N VAL A 257 13.82 -23.12 -0.37
CA VAL A 257 12.74 -24.06 -0.09
C VAL A 257 13.27 -25.48 0.13
N MET A 258 14.29 -25.91 -0.60
CA MET A 258 14.97 -27.19 -0.37
C MET A 258 15.47 -27.31 1.08
N ASP A 259 16.13 -26.27 1.59
CA ASP A 259 16.64 -26.24 2.97
C ASP A 259 15.52 -26.11 4.01
N PHE A 260 14.45 -25.38 3.67
CA PHE A 260 13.24 -25.33 4.49
C PHE A 260 12.59 -26.72 4.63
N GLU A 261 12.44 -27.47 3.54
CA GLU A 261 11.85 -28.82 3.54
C GLU A 261 12.71 -29.82 4.32
N LYS A 262 14.03 -29.77 4.18
CA LYS A 262 14.95 -30.56 5.02
C LYS A 262 14.72 -30.25 6.50
N THR A 263 14.64 -28.97 6.86
CA THR A 263 14.41 -28.53 8.24
C THR A 263 13.05 -29.00 8.76
N ARG A 264 12.01 -28.96 7.92
CA ARG A 264 10.67 -29.45 8.25
C ARG A 264 10.67 -30.95 8.54
N LEU A 265 11.26 -31.77 7.68
CA LEU A 265 11.35 -33.22 7.89
C LEU A 265 12.14 -33.58 9.15
N ILE A 266 13.22 -32.85 9.47
CA ILE A 266 13.93 -33.00 10.75
C ILE A 266 12.98 -32.68 11.92
N GLY A 267 12.23 -31.58 11.84
CA GLY A 267 11.26 -31.18 12.85
C GLY A 267 10.10 -32.17 13.03
N GLU A 268 9.72 -32.86 11.97
CA GLU A 268 8.70 -33.93 11.97
C GLU A 268 9.26 -35.32 12.30
N SER A 269 10.52 -35.41 12.73
CA SER A 269 11.21 -36.66 13.09
C SER A 269 11.34 -37.68 11.95
N ARG A 270 11.41 -37.21 10.69
CA ARG A 270 11.62 -38.03 9.47
C ARG A 270 12.89 -37.62 8.69
N PRO A 271 14.08 -37.60 9.31
CA PRO A 271 15.31 -37.24 8.60
C PRO A 271 15.70 -38.26 7.51
N ASP A 272 15.16 -39.48 7.56
CA ASP A 272 15.34 -40.53 6.56
C ASP A 272 14.82 -40.15 5.17
N LEU A 273 13.73 -39.36 5.12
CA LEU A 273 13.10 -38.91 3.88
C LEU A 273 13.87 -37.80 3.16
N ILE A 274 14.84 -37.16 3.82
CA ILE A 274 15.64 -36.07 3.25
C ILE A 274 16.38 -36.52 2.00
N SER A 275 16.85 -37.77 1.98
CA SER A 275 17.59 -38.33 0.84
C SER A 275 16.73 -38.49 -0.42
N GLY A 276 15.40 -38.51 -0.27
CA GLY A 276 14.45 -38.57 -1.37
C GLY A 276 14.06 -37.21 -1.95
N ILE A 277 14.39 -36.09 -1.31
CA ILE A 277 14.05 -34.76 -1.83
C ILE A 277 14.81 -34.55 -3.15
N ASP A 278 14.09 -34.24 -4.22
CA ASP A 278 14.65 -34.04 -5.56
C ASP A 278 14.32 -32.64 -6.10
N TRP A 279 15.30 -31.98 -6.70
CA TRP A 279 15.13 -30.69 -7.35
C TRP A 279 14.86 -30.93 -8.84
N ILE A 280 13.58 -31.03 -9.18
CA ILE A 280 13.09 -31.48 -10.49
C ILE A 280 13.35 -30.43 -11.57
N SER A 281 13.13 -29.15 -11.30
CA SER A 281 13.40 -28.08 -12.26
C SER A 281 14.88 -28.02 -12.68
N ASP A 282 15.83 -28.26 -11.75
CA ASP A 282 17.26 -28.34 -12.07
C ASP A 282 17.62 -29.59 -12.89
N ARG A 283 16.98 -30.73 -12.63
CA ARG A 283 17.29 -32.02 -13.28
C ARG A 283 16.62 -32.22 -14.63
N CYS A 284 15.36 -31.79 -14.76
CA CYS A 284 14.48 -32.11 -15.89
C CYS A 284 13.97 -30.87 -16.64
N GLY A 285 14.26 -29.67 -16.15
CA GLY A 285 13.72 -28.40 -16.66
C GLY A 285 12.24 -28.20 -16.29
N ASP A 286 11.65 -27.14 -16.84
CA ASP A 286 10.34 -26.61 -16.45
C ASP A 286 9.13 -27.43 -16.96
N GLY A 287 9.38 -28.63 -17.50
CA GLY A 287 8.38 -29.46 -18.17
C GLY A 287 7.53 -30.33 -17.23
N ALA A 288 7.94 -30.49 -15.97
CA ALA A 288 7.29 -31.41 -15.02
C ALA A 288 6.05 -30.82 -14.32
N GLY A 289 5.87 -29.50 -14.34
CA GLY A 289 4.76 -28.81 -13.68
C GLY A 289 4.95 -28.56 -12.18
N TYR A 290 6.15 -28.82 -11.64
CA TYR A 290 6.55 -28.50 -10.26
C TYR A 290 8.10 -28.44 -10.15
N ASP A 291 8.61 -27.77 -9.13
CA ASP A 291 10.05 -27.54 -8.93
C ASP A 291 10.74 -28.58 -8.05
N ILE A 292 10.10 -28.99 -6.95
CA ILE A 292 10.71 -29.81 -5.90
C ILE A 292 9.79 -30.98 -5.54
N LEU A 293 10.35 -32.19 -5.48
CA LEU A 293 9.70 -33.35 -4.86
C LEU A 293 10.14 -33.44 -3.40
N SER A 294 9.16 -33.50 -2.49
CA SER A 294 9.34 -33.75 -1.06
C SER A 294 8.31 -34.79 -0.58
N PHE A 295 8.20 -35.00 0.73
CA PHE A 295 7.32 -36.02 1.31
C PHE A 295 6.63 -35.53 2.58
N GLU A 296 5.39 -35.96 2.78
CA GLU A 296 4.70 -35.89 4.06
C GLU A 296 5.32 -36.89 5.07
N PRO A 297 5.07 -36.75 6.40
CA PRO A 297 5.53 -37.72 7.40
C PRO A 297 5.09 -39.16 7.15
N ASN A 298 4.00 -39.35 6.42
CA ASN A 298 3.43 -40.63 6.04
C ASN A 298 3.93 -41.12 4.67
N GLU A 299 5.00 -40.52 4.13
CA GLU A 299 5.67 -40.88 2.88
C GLU A 299 4.87 -40.58 1.61
N VAL A 300 3.71 -39.92 1.74
CA VAL A 300 2.98 -39.40 0.58
C VAL A 300 3.81 -38.31 -0.08
N ALA A 301 3.93 -38.38 -1.41
CA ALA A 301 4.65 -37.38 -2.19
C ALA A 301 4.04 -35.99 -2.00
N ARG A 302 4.91 -34.99 -1.93
CA ARG A 302 4.56 -33.57 -1.94
C ARG A 302 5.24 -32.93 -3.14
N PHE A 303 4.45 -32.52 -4.13
CA PHE A 303 4.94 -31.83 -5.32
C PHE A 303 4.88 -30.33 -5.08
N ILE A 304 6.04 -29.68 -5.05
CA ILE A 304 6.17 -28.29 -4.63
C ILE A 304 6.50 -27.41 -5.83
N GLU A 305 5.67 -26.41 -6.07
CA GLU A 305 5.91 -25.30 -6.99
C GLU A 305 6.31 -24.05 -6.19
N VAL A 306 7.42 -23.41 -6.53
CA VAL A 306 8.01 -22.31 -5.76
C VAL A 306 7.86 -20.98 -6.50
N LYS A 307 7.12 -20.04 -5.90
CA LYS A 307 6.99 -18.68 -6.42
C LYS A 307 7.64 -17.68 -5.48
N THR A 308 8.76 -17.10 -5.91
CA THR A 308 9.60 -16.21 -5.09
C THR A 308 9.44 -14.74 -5.48
N THR A 309 9.42 -13.83 -4.51
CA THR A 309 9.41 -12.37 -4.77
C THR A 309 10.13 -11.59 -3.66
N ASN A 310 10.66 -10.42 -4.02
CA ASN A 310 11.07 -9.40 -3.05
C ASN A 310 9.92 -8.46 -2.64
N GLY A 311 8.76 -8.58 -3.29
CA GLY A 311 7.53 -7.89 -2.90
C GLY A 311 6.82 -8.54 -1.70
N GLY A 312 5.66 -7.99 -1.35
CA GLY A 312 4.82 -8.50 -0.26
C GLY A 312 4.02 -9.77 -0.64
N ALA A 313 3.35 -10.36 0.35
CA ALA A 313 2.63 -11.64 0.21
C ALA A 313 1.53 -11.67 -0.87
N LEU A 314 0.96 -10.51 -1.23
CA LEU A 314 -0.11 -10.38 -2.23
C LEU A 314 0.42 -10.01 -3.63
N THR A 315 1.74 -9.93 -3.81
CA THR A 315 2.34 -9.60 -5.12
C THR A 315 1.94 -10.67 -6.14
N PRO A 316 1.32 -10.27 -7.28
CA PRO A 316 0.96 -11.21 -8.34
C PRO A 316 2.16 -12.02 -8.84
N PHE A 317 1.90 -13.23 -9.33
CA PHE A 317 2.88 -14.14 -9.89
C PHE A 317 2.29 -14.86 -11.09
N ILE A 318 3.16 -15.36 -11.96
CA ILE A 318 2.77 -16.12 -13.15
C ILE A 318 2.70 -17.60 -12.78
N VAL A 319 1.73 -18.29 -13.37
CA VAL A 319 1.60 -19.74 -13.32
C VAL A 319 1.60 -20.23 -14.76
N SER A 320 2.41 -21.25 -15.06
CA SER A 320 2.44 -21.85 -16.39
C SER A 320 1.24 -22.78 -16.62
N GLN A 321 0.95 -23.08 -17.89
CA GLN A 321 -0.11 -24.05 -18.22
C GLN A 321 0.19 -25.43 -17.63
N ASN A 322 1.45 -25.86 -17.65
CA ASN A 322 1.87 -27.15 -17.11
C ASN A 322 1.69 -27.22 -15.59
N GLU A 323 2.05 -26.15 -14.86
CA GLU A 323 1.81 -26.07 -13.40
C GLU A 323 0.32 -26.14 -13.07
N LEU A 324 -0.52 -25.48 -13.86
CA LEU A 324 -1.96 -25.51 -13.68
C LEU A 324 -2.51 -26.93 -13.89
N GLU A 325 -2.21 -27.54 -15.03
CA GLU A 325 -2.64 -28.90 -15.37
C GLU A 325 -2.14 -29.92 -14.33
N PHE A 326 -0.86 -29.85 -13.96
CA PHE A 326 -0.29 -30.75 -12.95
C PHE A 326 -0.91 -30.56 -11.56
N SER A 327 -1.27 -29.33 -11.17
CA SER A 327 -1.97 -29.10 -9.91
C SER A 327 -3.38 -29.74 -9.87
N GLU A 328 -4.01 -29.90 -11.03
CA GLU A 328 -5.30 -30.60 -11.16
C GLU A 328 -5.11 -32.11 -11.10
N GLU A 329 -4.03 -32.65 -11.68
CA GLU A 329 -3.70 -34.08 -11.67
C GLU A 329 -3.24 -34.59 -10.29
N ALA A 330 -2.42 -33.81 -9.59
CA ALA A 330 -1.81 -34.20 -8.32
C ALA A 330 -2.69 -33.89 -7.10
N GLU A 331 -3.75 -33.09 -7.28
CA GLU A 331 -4.71 -32.72 -6.24
C GLU A 331 -4.02 -32.29 -4.92
N ASP A 332 -4.38 -32.87 -3.78
CA ASP A 332 -3.89 -32.53 -2.44
C ASP A 332 -2.37 -32.72 -2.25
N ALA A 333 -1.71 -33.48 -3.14
CA ALA A 333 -0.26 -33.65 -3.13
C ALA A 333 0.48 -32.44 -3.71
N PHE A 334 -0.20 -31.60 -4.51
CA PHE A 334 0.37 -30.36 -5.04
C PHE A 334 0.38 -29.25 -3.99
N CYS A 335 1.50 -28.55 -3.90
CA CYS A 335 1.73 -27.46 -2.97
C CYS A 335 2.38 -26.26 -3.67
N LEU A 336 1.69 -25.13 -3.68
CA LEU A 336 2.29 -23.85 -4.07
C LEU A 336 2.95 -23.21 -2.84
N TYR A 337 4.27 -23.04 -2.90
CA TYR A 337 5.08 -22.36 -1.89
C TYR A 337 5.31 -20.91 -2.33
N ARG A 338 4.63 -19.97 -1.66
CA ARG A 338 4.82 -18.53 -1.93
C ARG A 338 5.86 -17.95 -0.98
N VAL A 339 7.07 -17.74 -1.50
CA VAL A 339 8.17 -17.08 -0.77
C VAL A 339 8.17 -15.58 -1.10
N PHE A 340 8.13 -14.73 -0.08
CA PHE A 340 8.03 -13.28 -0.25
C PHE A 340 8.91 -12.52 0.75
N ASP A 341 9.09 -11.21 0.54
CA ASP A 341 10.09 -10.38 1.24
C ASP A 341 11.52 -10.99 1.23
N PHE A 342 11.86 -11.75 0.19
CA PHE A 342 12.97 -12.71 0.17
C PHE A 342 14.33 -12.09 0.53
N ALA A 343 14.72 -10.99 -0.10
CA ALA A 343 16.01 -10.34 0.15
C ALA A 343 16.16 -9.74 1.56
N ARG A 344 15.06 -9.50 2.28
CA ARG A 344 15.08 -8.80 3.57
C ARG A 344 14.81 -9.72 4.75
N ALA A 345 13.67 -10.40 4.71
CA ALA A 345 13.20 -11.29 5.77
C ALA A 345 12.25 -12.32 5.13
N PRO A 346 12.81 -13.40 4.54
CA PRO A 346 12.01 -14.41 3.84
C PRO A 346 10.86 -14.92 4.69
N ARG A 347 9.66 -14.91 4.12
CA ARG A 347 8.47 -15.53 4.70
C ARG A 347 7.79 -16.41 3.65
N LEU A 348 7.06 -17.41 4.13
CA LEU A 348 6.43 -18.45 3.31
C LEU A 348 4.98 -18.62 3.72
N PHE A 349 4.08 -18.77 2.76
CA PHE A 349 2.80 -19.46 2.97
C PHE A 349 2.62 -20.55 1.92
N ILE A 350 1.80 -21.55 2.26
CA ILE A 350 1.57 -22.74 1.42
C ILE A 350 0.10 -22.78 1.04
N LEU A 351 -0.19 -22.94 -0.25
CA LEU A 351 -1.51 -23.32 -0.76
C LEU A 351 -1.45 -24.78 -1.21
N ARG A 352 -2.44 -25.58 -0.82
CA ARG A 352 -2.52 -27.01 -1.15
C ARG A 352 -3.65 -27.26 -2.13
N GLY A 353 -3.48 -28.26 -2.98
CA GLY A 353 -4.51 -28.66 -3.93
C GLY A 353 -4.46 -27.88 -5.24
N MET A 354 -5.57 -27.97 -5.97
CA MET A 354 -5.76 -27.34 -7.27
C MET A 354 -5.56 -25.82 -7.20
N LEU A 355 -4.75 -25.26 -8.10
CA LEU A 355 -4.52 -23.82 -8.15
C LEU A 355 -5.82 -23.04 -8.40
N SER A 356 -6.69 -23.56 -9.26
CA SER A 356 -8.00 -22.96 -9.58
C SER A 356 -8.94 -22.82 -8.36
N ALA A 357 -8.73 -23.59 -7.30
CA ALA A 357 -9.48 -23.48 -6.04
C ALA A 357 -8.93 -22.40 -5.10
N SER A 358 -7.65 -22.06 -5.23
CA SER A 358 -6.92 -21.23 -4.25
C SER A 358 -6.52 -19.85 -4.78
N VAL A 359 -6.42 -19.67 -6.10
CA VAL A 359 -5.98 -18.40 -6.71
C VAL A 359 -6.90 -17.95 -7.85
N HIS A 360 -6.91 -16.65 -8.12
CA HIS A 360 -7.61 -16.08 -9.28
C HIS A 360 -6.68 -16.08 -10.50
N LEU A 361 -7.07 -16.80 -11.56
CA LEU A 361 -6.30 -16.92 -12.79
C LEU A 361 -6.81 -15.94 -13.85
N GLU A 362 -5.93 -15.08 -14.36
CA GLU A 362 -6.18 -14.20 -15.51
C GLU A 362 -5.31 -14.66 -16.69
N ALA A 363 -5.90 -14.85 -17.87
CA ALA A 363 -5.15 -15.20 -19.08
C ALA A 363 -4.21 -14.04 -19.50
N ILE A 364 -2.91 -14.32 -19.60
CA ILE A 364 -1.88 -13.34 -19.96
C ILE A 364 -1.57 -13.37 -21.46
N ASP A 365 -1.43 -14.57 -22.04
CA ASP A 365 -1.14 -14.78 -23.46
C ASP A 365 -1.83 -16.07 -23.96
N TYR A 366 -1.93 -16.22 -25.28
CA TYR A 366 -2.57 -17.37 -25.92
C TYR A 366 -1.62 -18.00 -26.94
N ARG A 367 -1.35 -19.30 -26.78
CA ARG A 367 -0.74 -20.11 -27.83
C ARG A 367 -1.80 -20.45 -28.87
N ALA A 368 -1.67 -19.92 -30.08
CA ALA A 368 -2.53 -20.27 -31.21
C ALA A 368 -1.93 -21.39 -32.06
N ARG A 369 -2.78 -22.28 -32.58
CA ARG A 369 -2.45 -23.26 -33.62
C ARG A 369 -3.52 -23.20 -34.71
N LEU A 370 -3.14 -23.50 -35.95
CA LEU A 370 -4.12 -23.57 -37.05
C LEU A 370 -5.15 -24.65 -36.75
N LYS A 371 -6.43 -24.30 -36.86
CA LYS A 371 -7.52 -25.28 -36.76
C LYS A 371 -7.55 -26.07 -38.07
N ALA A 372 -7.45 -27.40 -37.99
CA ALA A 372 -7.67 -28.24 -39.16
C ALA A 372 -9.12 -28.07 -39.61
N LEU A 373 -9.33 -27.40 -40.74
CA LEU A 373 -10.62 -27.38 -41.42
C LEU A 373 -10.75 -28.73 -42.12
N HIS A 374 -11.56 -29.62 -41.57
CA HIS A 374 -11.96 -30.81 -42.32
C HIS A 374 -12.90 -30.32 -43.43
N ALA A 375 -12.46 -30.46 -44.68
CA ALA A 375 -13.24 -30.13 -45.88
C ALA A 375 -14.31 -31.20 -46.13
#